data_AF-A0A7W9HK07-F1
#
_entry.id   AF-A0A7W9HK07-F1
#
_cell.length_a   1.000
_cell.length_b   1.000
_cell.length_c   1.000
_cell.angle_alpha   90.00
_cell.angle_beta   90.00
_cell.angle_gamma   90.00
#
_symmetry.space_group_name_H-M   'P 1'
#
loop_
_entity.id
_entity.type
_entity.pdbx_description
1 polymer ?
#
loop_
_entity_poly.entity_id
_entity_poly.type
_entity_poly.pdbx_seq_one_letter_code
_entity_poly.pdbx_strand_id
1 'polypeptide(L)'
;MPGQTWSPDPETPVIEYRSGRWAFIGGLAMLVVFGLVAAFPDVGHPSASSRAKNISPAAASFLFGALALSGVLIMIGSVPRMHRFVVDQRGLWWRAGRKSDLIAWEELRAVRGREPRPPVKGDPNSKPVRSALVFTPADGRFATRHSALVKPLPDANPEVELRLPNVAMVRQLAQEIARVRPDLLH
;
A
#
# COMPACT_ATOMS: atom_id res chain seq x y z
N MET A 1 20.05 -4.27 -21.85
CA MET A 1 19.35 -3.21 -21.08
C MET A 1 20.30 -2.77 -19.98
N PRO A 2 21.01 -1.64 -20.13
CA PRO A 2 21.89 -1.16 -19.06
C PRO A 2 21.03 -0.88 -17.83
N GLY A 3 21.44 -1.41 -16.68
CA GLY A 3 20.68 -1.32 -15.44
C GLY A 3 20.42 0.15 -15.11
N GLN A 4 19.13 0.52 -15.03
CA GLN A 4 18.71 1.76 -14.41
C GLN A 4 19.06 1.67 -12.92
N THR A 5 20.31 2.00 -12.61
CA THR A 5 20.82 2.06 -11.25
C THR A 5 20.12 3.21 -10.56
N TRP A 6 19.25 2.85 -9.60
CA TRP A 6 18.76 3.77 -8.57
C TRP A 6 19.95 4.54 -8.01
N SER A 7 20.08 5.80 -8.40
CA SER A 7 21.13 6.71 -7.91
C SER A 7 20.49 8.07 -7.67
N PRO A 8 19.75 8.24 -6.57
CA PRO A 8 19.45 9.59 -6.12
C PRO A 8 20.78 10.28 -5.86
N ASP A 9 20.96 11.45 -6.46
CA ASP A 9 21.96 12.40 -5.99
C ASP A 9 21.74 12.57 -4.46
N PRO A 10 22.78 12.47 -3.62
CA PRO A 10 22.65 12.55 -2.16
C PRO A 10 21.89 13.79 -1.67
N GLU A 11 21.81 14.85 -2.46
CA GLU A 11 21.05 16.06 -2.13
C GLU A 11 19.55 15.98 -2.46
N THR A 12 19.10 14.95 -3.18
CA THR A 12 17.70 14.83 -3.62
C THR A 12 16.82 14.32 -2.48
N PRO A 13 15.70 15.00 -2.16
CA PRO A 13 14.79 14.54 -1.12
C PRO A 13 14.19 13.18 -1.49
N VAL A 14 14.35 12.21 -0.58
CA VAL A 14 13.78 10.87 -0.71
C VAL A 14 12.50 10.80 0.11
N ILE A 15 11.38 10.51 -0.54
CA ILE A 15 10.08 10.33 0.12
C ILE A 15 9.84 8.84 0.33
N GLU A 16 9.70 8.42 1.59
CA GLU A 16 9.65 7.00 1.95
C GLU A 16 8.37 6.63 2.71
N TYR A 17 7.85 5.42 2.44
CA TYR A 17 6.85 4.80 3.30
C TYR A 17 6.99 3.28 3.34
N ARG A 18 6.43 2.68 4.40
CA ARG A 18 6.38 1.23 4.56
C ARG A 18 4.95 0.74 4.37
N SER A 19 4.72 -0.07 3.35
CA SER A 19 3.45 -0.76 3.14
C SER A 19 3.41 -2.04 3.99
N GLY A 20 2.22 -2.61 4.22
CA GLY A 20 2.05 -3.92 4.88
C GLY A 20 2.25 -3.98 6.40
N ARG A 21 2.89 -2.97 7.02
CA ARG A 21 3.23 -2.96 8.45
C ARG A 21 2.07 -3.33 9.37
N TRP A 22 0.90 -2.71 9.17
CA TRP A 22 -0.25 -2.93 10.05
C TRP A 22 -0.87 -4.32 9.90
N ALA A 23 -0.98 -4.82 8.67
CA ALA A 23 -1.46 -6.17 8.42
C ALA A 23 -0.49 -7.23 8.99
N PHE A 24 0.82 -6.97 8.90
CA PHE A 24 1.83 -7.84 9.51
C PHE A 24 1.71 -7.88 11.04
N ILE A 25 1.56 -6.72 11.68
CA ILE A 25 1.35 -6.62 13.14
C ILE A 25 0.05 -7.34 13.54
N GLY A 26 -1.03 -7.15 12.79
CA GLY A 26 -2.31 -7.84 13.03
C GLY A 26 -2.18 -9.36 12.93
N GLY A 27 -1.50 -9.86 11.89
CA GLY A 27 -1.22 -11.28 11.73
C GLY A 27 -0.35 -11.85 12.86
N LEU A 28 0.66 -11.09 13.30
CA LEU A 28 1.50 -11.47 14.45
C LEU A 28 0.68 -11.53 15.74
N ALA A 29 -0.18 -10.53 15.99
CA ALA A 29 -1.06 -10.54 17.16
C ALA A 29 -2.01 -11.74 17.15
N MET A 30 -2.60 -12.08 16.00
CA MET A 30 -3.43 -13.30 15.86
C MET A 30 -2.63 -14.56 16.14
N LEU A 31 -1.42 -14.69 15.58
CA LEU A 31 -0.55 -15.83 15.80
C LEU A 31 -0.21 -15.99 17.29
N VAL A 32 0.16 -14.90 17.97
CA VAL A 32 0.53 -14.93 19.39
C VAL A 32 -0.69 -15.28 20.23
N VAL A 33 -1.78 -14.52 20.11
CA VAL A 33 -2.97 -14.70 20.96
C VAL A 33 -3.59 -16.08 20.75
N PHE A 34 -3.91 -16.45 19.50
CA PHE A 34 -4.57 -17.71 19.23
C PHE A 34 -3.62 -18.91 19.30
N GLY A 35 -2.32 -18.71 19.01
CA GLY A 35 -1.30 -19.75 19.18
C GLY A 35 -1.10 -20.10 20.66
N LEU A 36 -1.09 -19.10 21.55
CA LEU A 36 -1.04 -19.32 23.00
C LEU A 36 -2.29 -20.08 23.49
N VAL A 37 -3.49 -19.67 23.06
CA VAL A 37 -4.73 -20.36 23.44
C VAL A 37 -4.77 -21.79 22.87
N ALA A 38 -4.24 -22.01 21.67
CA ALA A 38 -4.20 -23.34 21.06
C ALA A 38 -3.19 -24.27 21.75
N ALA A 39 -2.03 -23.75 22.15
CA ALA A 39 -0.96 -24.49 22.81
C ALA A 39 -1.27 -24.78 24.29
N PHE A 40 -2.04 -23.91 24.93
CA PHE A 40 -2.39 -24.00 26.35
C PHE A 40 -3.90 -23.84 26.55
N PRO A 41 -4.73 -24.78 26.05
CA PRO A 41 -6.19 -24.67 26.15
C PRO A 41 -6.69 -24.67 27.60
N ASP A 42 -5.89 -25.20 28.54
CA ASP A 42 -6.26 -25.38 29.95
C ASP A 42 -5.85 -24.22 30.87
N VAL A 43 -5.01 -23.26 30.41
CA VAL A 43 -4.40 -22.22 31.27
C VAL A 43 -5.34 -21.03 31.56
N GLY A 44 -6.60 -21.11 31.14
CA GLY A 44 -7.66 -20.11 31.39
C GLY A 44 -8.76 -20.54 32.36
N HIS A 45 -8.59 -21.66 33.08
CA HIS A 45 -9.61 -22.21 33.98
C HIS A 45 -9.30 -22.09 35.49
N PRO A 46 -9.03 -20.90 36.06
CA PRO A 46 -9.43 -20.66 37.43
C PRO A 46 -10.91 -20.20 37.41
N SER A 47 -11.82 -21.15 37.63
CA SER A 47 -13.25 -20.88 37.88
C SER A 47 -14.04 -20.24 36.73
N ALA A 48 -14.21 -20.93 35.60
CA ALA A 48 -15.10 -20.48 34.52
C ALA A 48 -16.55 -20.95 34.74
N SER A 49 -17.43 -19.98 34.97
CA SER A 49 -18.77 -19.84 34.36
C SER A 49 -19.29 -21.04 33.56
N SER A 50 -20.53 -21.44 33.85
CA SER A 50 -21.27 -22.58 33.26
C SER A 50 -21.33 -22.66 31.73
N ARG A 51 -20.85 -21.66 30.98
CA ARG A 51 -20.72 -21.67 29.52
C ARG A 51 -19.50 -22.40 28.95
N ALA A 52 -18.42 -22.59 29.72
CA ALA A 52 -17.21 -23.26 29.23
C ALA A 52 -17.32 -24.80 29.14
N LYS A 53 -18.42 -25.37 29.64
CA LYS A 53 -18.63 -26.82 29.78
C LYS A 53 -18.80 -27.58 28.45
N ASN A 54 -18.95 -26.87 27.33
CA ASN A 54 -19.40 -27.46 26.05
C ASN A 54 -18.32 -27.50 24.95
N ILE A 55 -17.11 -27.02 25.20
CA ILE A 55 -16.03 -27.05 24.19
C ILE A 55 -14.90 -27.92 24.74
N SER A 56 -14.62 -29.03 24.06
CA SER A 56 -13.49 -29.88 24.44
C SER A 56 -12.17 -29.14 24.21
N PRO A 57 -11.13 -29.37 25.05
CA PRO A 57 -9.81 -28.77 24.86
C PRO A 57 -9.24 -29.01 23.45
N ALA A 58 -9.49 -30.20 22.88
CA ALA A 58 -9.09 -30.52 21.51
C ALA A 58 -9.80 -29.66 20.45
N ALA A 59 -11.11 -29.40 20.61
CA ALA A 59 -11.86 -28.52 19.72
C ALA A 59 -11.39 -27.06 19.85
N ALA A 60 -11.09 -26.61 21.07
CA ALA A 60 -10.50 -25.29 21.31
C ALA A 60 -9.13 -25.18 20.62
N SER A 61 -8.21 -26.13 20.84
CA SER A 61 -6.90 -26.13 20.21
C SER A 61 -6.98 -26.14 18.68
N PHE A 62 -7.90 -26.90 18.08
CA PHE A 62 -8.07 -26.93 16.63
C PHE A 62 -8.57 -25.59 16.08
N LEU A 63 -9.63 -25.02 16.67
CA LEU A 63 -10.22 -23.75 16.21
C LEU A 63 -9.25 -22.58 16.36
N PHE A 64 -8.61 -22.47 17.52
CA PHE A 64 -7.63 -21.41 17.77
C PHE A 64 -6.33 -21.66 16.99
N GLY A 65 -5.93 -22.91 16.76
CA GLY A 65 -4.82 -23.25 15.88
C GLY A 65 -5.06 -22.83 14.43
N ALA A 66 -6.28 -23.02 13.91
CA ALA A 66 -6.66 -22.55 12.58
C ALA A 66 -6.63 -21.01 12.48
N LEU A 67 -7.09 -20.31 13.53
CA LEU A 67 -6.99 -18.84 13.60
C LEU A 67 -5.53 -18.37 13.67
N ALA A 68 -4.68 -19.05 14.43
CA ALA A 68 -3.24 -18.75 14.48
C ALA A 68 -2.58 -18.95 13.11
N LEU A 69 -2.91 -20.04 12.40
CA LEU A 69 -2.44 -20.30 11.04
C LEU A 69 -2.91 -19.23 10.05
N SER A 70 -4.14 -18.73 10.20
CA SER A 70 -4.63 -17.61 9.38
C SER A 70 -3.80 -16.34 9.61
N GLY A 71 -3.35 -16.10 10.86
CA GLY A 71 -2.39 -15.04 11.19
C GLY A 71 -1.06 -15.18 10.45
N VAL A 72 -0.51 -16.39 10.36
CA VAL A 72 0.72 -16.68 9.60
C VAL A 72 0.55 -16.35 8.13
N LEU A 73 -0.56 -16.77 7.51
CA LEU A 73 -0.84 -16.48 6.10
C LEU A 73 -0.93 -14.98 5.84
N ILE A 74 -1.58 -14.23 6.75
CA ILE A 74 -1.63 -12.77 6.70
C ILE A 74 -0.21 -12.18 6.76
N MET A 75 0.64 -12.66 7.68
CA MET A 75 2.03 -12.18 7.81
C MET A 75 2.84 -12.42 6.53
N ILE A 76 2.75 -13.61 5.93
CA ILE A 76 3.45 -13.96 4.68
C ILE A 76 3.03 -13.01 3.54
N GLY A 77 1.73 -12.73 3.42
CA GLY A 77 1.20 -11.83 2.39
C GLY A 77 1.47 -10.35 2.64
N SER A 78 1.82 -9.96 3.87
CA SER A 78 1.92 -8.56 4.31
C SER A 78 3.33 -8.13 4.75
N VAL A 79 4.35 -8.92 4.38
CA VAL A 79 5.76 -8.58 4.66
C VAL A 79 6.02 -7.11 4.32
N PRO A 80 6.42 -6.29 5.31
CA PRO A 80 6.46 -4.85 5.09
C PRO A 80 7.49 -4.48 4.02
N ARG A 81 7.03 -3.81 2.96
CA ARG A 81 7.91 -3.36 1.88
C ARG A 81 8.16 -1.88 2.03
N MET A 82 9.43 -1.50 1.93
CA MET A 82 9.83 -0.11 1.89
C MET A 82 9.68 0.41 0.46
N HIS A 83 8.90 1.46 0.32
CA HIS A 83 8.69 2.18 -0.92
C HIS A 83 9.40 3.53 -0.81
N ARG A 84 10.14 3.88 -1.86
CA ARG A 84 10.90 5.12 -1.97
C ARG A 84 10.52 5.82 -3.26
N PHE A 85 10.40 7.13 -3.19
CA PHE A 85 10.24 8.01 -4.33
C PHE A 85 11.31 9.08 -4.32
N VAL A 86 11.81 9.39 -5.51
CA VAL A 86 12.75 10.48 -5.74
C VAL A 86 12.30 11.22 -6.98
N VAL A 87 12.24 12.54 -6.90
CA VAL A 87 11.87 13.43 -8.00
C VAL A 87 13.13 14.16 -8.40
N ASP A 88 13.59 13.98 -9.64
CA ASP A 88 14.76 14.66 -10.18
C ASP A 88 14.46 15.26 -11.56
N GLN A 89 15.45 15.85 -12.22
CA GLN A 89 15.26 16.45 -13.55
C GLN A 89 14.90 15.45 -14.66
N ARG A 90 15.13 14.16 -14.45
CA ARG A 90 14.83 13.10 -15.44
C ARG A 90 13.40 12.60 -15.28
N GLY A 91 12.94 12.45 -14.05
CA GLY A 91 11.65 11.83 -13.80
C GLY A 91 11.30 11.59 -12.33
N LEU A 92 10.22 10.85 -12.15
CA LEU A 92 9.83 10.26 -10.88
C LEU A 92 10.41 8.85 -10.78
N TRP A 93 11.43 8.69 -9.95
CA TRP A 93 11.96 7.39 -9.59
C TRP A 93 11.11 6.76 -8.50
N TRP A 94 10.88 5.46 -8.62
CA TRP A 94 10.25 4.64 -7.60
C TRP A 94 11.09 3.40 -7.33
N ARG A 95 11.12 3.00 -6.06
CA ARG A 95 11.71 1.73 -5.64
C ARG A 95 10.87 1.06 -4.57
N ALA A 96 10.59 -0.23 -4.75
CA ALA A 96 9.98 -1.09 -3.75
C ALA A 96 10.73 -2.42 -3.65
N GLY A 97 11.58 -2.52 -2.63
CA GLY A 97 12.48 -3.67 -2.47
C GLY A 97 13.43 -3.84 -3.66
N ARG A 98 13.27 -4.93 -4.42
CA ARG A 98 14.05 -5.23 -5.63
C ARG A 98 13.49 -4.62 -6.92
N LYS A 99 12.26 -4.11 -6.89
CA LYS A 99 11.65 -3.45 -8.04
C LYS A 99 12.04 -1.97 -8.03
N SER A 100 12.42 -1.45 -9.17
CA SER A 100 12.61 -0.02 -9.43
C SER A 100 11.95 0.35 -10.74
N ASP A 101 11.51 1.59 -10.84
CA ASP A 101 10.90 2.13 -12.04
C ASP A 101 11.24 3.63 -12.14
N LEU A 102 11.26 4.16 -13.35
CA LEU A 102 11.46 5.57 -13.65
C LEU A 102 10.37 6.00 -14.61
N ILE A 103 9.51 6.91 -14.16
CA ILE A 103 8.59 7.63 -15.01
C ILE A 103 9.33 8.87 -15.50
N ALA A 104 9.75 8.91 -16.76
CA ALA A 104 10.42 10.08 -17.29
C ALA A 104 9.42 11.22 -17.55
N TRP A 105 9.85 12.48 -17.39
CA TRP A 105 8.94 13.61 -17.52
C TRP A 105 8.37 13.78 -18.93
N GLU A 106 9.13 13.38 -19.96
CA GLU A 106 8.68 13.34 -21.36
C GLU A 106 7.51 12.36 -21.60
N GLU A 107 7.32 11.39 -20.71
CA GLU A 107 6.21 10.44 -20.79
C GLU A 107 4.90 11.02 -20.24
N LEU A 108 4.94 12.21 -19.62
CA LEU A 108 3.81 12.86 -18.96
C LEU A 108 3.44 14.18 -19.64
N ARG A 109 2.14 14.39 -19.83
CA ARG A 109 1.56 15.67 -20.27
C ARG A 109 1.14 16.54 -19.10
N ALA A 110 0.64 15.91 -18.04
CA ALA A 110 0.22 16.60 -16.84
C ALA A 110 0.26 15.68 -15.61
N VAL A 111 0.37 16.29 -14.44
CA VAL A 111 0.32 15.64 -13.13
C VAL A 111 -0.60 16.44 -12.22
N ARG A 112 -1.51 15.76 -11.53
CA ARG A 112 -2.37 16.40 -10.53
C ARG A 112 -2.48 15.58 -9.26
N GLY A 113 -2.53 16.27 -8.12
CA GLY A 113 -2.86 15.66 -6.84
C GLY A 113 -4.37 15.44 -6.74
N ARG A 114 -4.81 14.21 -6.47
CA ARG A 114 -6.22 13.92 -6.18
C ARG A 114 -6.42 13.77 -4.68
N GLU A 115 -7.22 14.66 -4.12
CA GLU A 115 -7.64 14.61 -2.73
C GLU A 115 -8.70 13.51 -2.49
N PRO A 116 -8.74 12.93 -1.27
CA PRO A 116 -9.75 11.96 -0.92
C PRO A 116 -11.11 12.65 -0.81
N ARG A 117 -12.14 12.06 -1.43
CA ARG A 117 -13.51 12.57 -1.37
C ARG A 117 -14.43 11.50 -0.82
N PRO A 118 -15.30 11.82 0.16
CA PRO A 118 -16.30 10.88 0.64
C PRO A 118 -17.29 10.52 -0.48
N PRO A 119 -17.98 9.37 -0.39
CA PRO A 119 -19.06 9.05 -1.30
C PRO A 119 -20.16 10.12 -1.21
N VAL A 120 -20.81 10.38 -2.33
CA VAL A 120 -21.91 11.32 -2.45
C VAL A 120 -23.10 10.79 -1.65
N LYS A 121 -23.60 11.59 -0.71
CA LYS A 121 -24.73 11.21 0.14
C LYS A 121 -25.98 11.02 -0.73
N GLY A 122 -26.59 9.84 -0.65
CA GLY A 122 -27.82 9.50 -1.37
C GLY A 122 -27.62 8.79 -2.71
N ASP A 123 -26.38 8.59 -3.16
CA ASP A 123 -26.07 7.75 -4.32
C ASP A 123 -25.52 6.38 -3.86
N PRO A 124 -26.28 5.28 -4.01
CA PRO A 124 -25.85 3.95 -3.60
C PRO A 124 -24.65 3.41 -4.42
N ASN A 125 -24.37 3.99 -5.59
CA ASN A 125 -23.23 3.61 -6.42
C ASN A 125 -21.99 4.45 -6.16
N SER A 126 -22.08 5.47 -5.31
CA SER A 126 -20.96 6.36 -5.04
C SER A 126 -19.89 5.67 -4.20
N LYS A 127 -18.67 5.62 -4.72
CA LYS A 127 -17.51 5.03 -4.04
C LYS A 127 -16.61 6.12 -3.46
N PRO A 128 -15.97 5.88 -2.30
CA PRO A 128 -14.98 6.79 -1.75
C PRO A 128 -13.79 6.93 -2.71
N VAL A 129 -13.46 8.17 -3.06
CA VAL A 129 -12.27 8.48 -3.87
C VAL A 129 -11.07 8.51 -2.94
N ARG A 130 -10.01 7.77 -3.30
CA ARG A 130 -8.77 7.71 -2.52
C ARG A 130 -7.77 8.76 -2.99
N SER A 131 -6.92 9.17 -2.05
CA SER A 131 -5.75 10.00 -2.31
C SER A 131 -4.83 9.33 -3.33
N ALA A 132 -4.51 10.04 -4.41
CA ALA A 132 -3.64 9.53 -5.46
C ALA A 132 -2.94 10.69 -6.17
N LEU A 133 -1.79 10.40 -6.77
CA LEU A 133 -1.23 11.26 -7.81
C LEU A 133 -1.76 10.75 -9.15
N VAL A 134 -2.42 11.62 -9.91
CA VAL A 134 -3.01 11.27 -11.21
C VAL A 134 -2.09 11.81 -12.30
N PHE A 135 -1.70 10.93 -13.20
CA PHE A 135 -0.86 11.22 -14.33
C PHE A 135 -1.67 11.20 -15.62
N THR A 136 -1.45 12.20 -16.46
CA THR A 136 -1.94 12.21 -17.85
C THR A 136 -0.76 11.83 -18.73
N PRO A 137 -0.66 10.58 -19.21
CA PRO A 137 0.46 10.11 -19.99
C PRO A 137 0.43 10.68 -21.41
N ALA A 138 1.60 10.71 -22.04
CA ALA A 138 1.77 11.12 -23.43
C ALA A 138 1.27 10.06 -24.42
N ASP A 139 1.32 8.78 -24.04
CA ASP A 139 0.93 7.62 -24.86
C ASP A 139 0.13 6.56 -24.07
N GLY A 140 -0.60 5.71 -24.80
CA GLY A 140 -1.46 4.66 -24.22
C GLY A 140 -0.73 3.41 -23.71
N ARG A 141 0.58 3.26 -23.95
CA ARG A 141 1.38 2.13 -23.45
C ARG A 141 2.01 2.41 -22.08
N PHE A 142 1.91 3.64 -21.59
CA PHE A 142 2.42 4.08 -20.30
C PHE A 142 2.03 3.15 -19.13
N ALA A 143 0.75 2.82 -19.01
CA ALA A 143 0.25 1.94 -17.94
C ALA A 143 0.84 0.53 -18.00
N THR A 144 1.23 0.07 -19.20
CA THR A 144 1.86 -1.23 -19.38
C THR A 144 3.32 -1.19 -18.95
N ARG A 145 4.06 -0.12 -19.33
CA ARG A 145 5.46 0.10 -18.94
C ARG A 145 5.62 0.22 -17.42
N HIS A 146 4.76 1.02 -16.79
CA HIS A 146 4.83 1.31 -15.35
C HIS A 146 3.80 0.54 -14.52
N SER A 147 3.38 -0.64 -14.98
CA SER A 147 2.33 -1.45 -14.34
C SER A 147 2.62 -1.87 -12.88
N ALA A 148 3.90 -1.83 -12.48
CA ALA A 148 4.31 -2.06 -11.10
C ALA A 148 3.96 -0.90 -10.15
N LEU A 149 3.76 0.30 -10.71
CA LEU A 149 3.64 1.56 -10.00
C LEU A 149 2.26 2.20 -10.17
N VAL A 150 1.78 2.27 -11.41
CA VAL A 150 0.54 2.95 -11.76
C VAL A 150 -0.56 1.96 -12.11
N LYS A 151 -1.81 2.37 -11.95
CA LYS A 151 -2.97 1.63 -12.42
C LYS A 151 -3.82 2.50 -13.36
N PRO A 152 -4.39 1.94 -14.43
CA PRO A 152 -5.35 2.66 -15.26
C PRO A 152 -6.53 3.15 -14.42
N LEU A 153 -6.97 4.38 -14.68
CA LEU A 153 -8.19 4.89 -14.08
C LEU A 153 -9.39 4.36 -14.90
N PRO A 154 -10.32 3.60 -14.31
CA PRO A 154 -11.42 2.97 -15.06
C PRO A 154 -12.30 4.00 -15.79
N ASP A 155 -12.48 5.17 -15.18
CA ASP A 155 -13.45 6.18 -15.61
C ASP A 155 -12.81 7.35 -16.38
N ALA A 156 -11.49 7.35 -16.60
CA ALA A 156 -10.78 8.43 -17.30
C ALA A 156 -9.62 7.88 -18.14
N ASN A 157 -9.83 7.75 -19.44
CA ASN A 157 -8.78 7.45 -20.42
C ASN A 157 -8.25 8.78 -20.98
N PRO A 158 -6.94 9.10 -20.93
CA PRO A 158 -5.80 8.21 -20.68
C PRO A 158 -5.21 8.29 -19.26
N GLU A 159 -5.95 8.81 -18.28
CA GLU A 159 -5.39 9.03 -16.94
C GLU A 159 -5.04 7.72 -16.22
N VAL A 160 -3.94 7.77 -15.48
CA VAL A 160 -3.50 6.67 -14.63
C VAL A 160 -3.22 7.18 -13.22
N GLU A 161 -3.42 6.32 -12.22
CA GLU A 161 -3.25 6.69 -10.82
C GLU A 161 -2.04 6.00 -10.19
N LEU A 162 -1.27 6.79 -9.45
CA LEU A 162 -0.35 6.34 -8.43
C LEU A 162 -1.02 6.47 -7.06
N ARG A 163 -1.37 5.32 -6.47
CA ARG A 163 -1.98 5.27 -5.14
C ARG A 163 -0.92 5.50 -4.07
N LEU A 164 -1.17 6.49 -3.23
CA LEU A 164 -0.32 6.84 -2.10
C LEU A 164 -1.06 6.58 -0.78
N PRO A 165 -0.34 6.28 0.32
CA PRO A 165 -0.98 5.87 1.57
C PRO A 165 -1.75 7.00 2.26
N ASN A 166 -1.42 8.27 2.00
CA ASN A 166 -2.08 9.42 2.61
C ASN A 166 -1.95 10.68 1.74
N VAL A 167 -2.73 11.71 2.08
CA VAL A 167 -2.75 13.02 1.39
C VAL A 167 -1.43 13.77 1.56
N ALA A 168 -0.78 13.65 2.71
CA ALA A 168 0.47 14.35 2.97
C ALA A 168 1.56 13.93 1.97
N MET A 169 1.64 12.63 1.64
CA MET A 169 2.58 12.13 0.63
C MET A 169 2.20 12.56 -0.78
N VAL A 170 0.90 12.62 -1.13
CA VAL A 170 0.46 13.20 -2.41
C VAL A 170 0.92 14.64 -2.52
N ARG A 171 0.70 15.44 -1.47
CA ARG A 171 1.07 16.85 -1.42
C ARG A 171 2.58 17.04 -1.47
N GLN A 172 3.35 16.24 -0.73
CA GLN A 172 4.81 16.30 -0.73
C GLN A 172 5.37 15.94 -2.11
N LEU A 173 4.89 14.86 -2.74
CA LEU A 173 5.29 14.50 -4.10
C LEU A 173 4.91 15.56 -5.12
N ALA A 174 3.69 16.10 -5.05
CA ALA A 174 3.26 17.19 -5.91
C ALA A 174 4.15 18.43 -5.73
N GLN A 175 4.54 18.77 -4.50
CA GLN A 175 5.45 19.89 -4.24
C GLN A 175 6.85 19.67 -4.81
N GLU A 176 7.42 18.48 -4.67
CA GLU A 176 8.72 18.18 -5.29
C GLU A 176 8.63 18.19 -6.82
N ILE A 177 7.55 17.68 -7.40
CA ILE A 177 7.31 17.76 -8.85
C ILE A 177 7.18 19.22 -9.28
N ALA A 178 6.48 20.07 -8.52
CA ALA A 178 6.35 21.50 -8.81
C ALA A 178 7.69 22.23 -8.83
N ARG A 179 8.63 21.81 -7.96
CA ARG A 179 9.97 22.42 -7.90
C ARG A 179 10.80 22.11 -9.14
N VAL A 180 10.66 20.90 -9.70
CA VAL A 180 11.49 20.45 -10.82
C VAL A 180 10.83 20.71 -12.18
N ARG A 181 9.53 20.48 -12.28
CA ARG A 181 8.69 20.62 -13.48
C ARG A 181 7.36 21.31 -13.14
N PRO A 182 7.38 22.63 -12.86
CA PRO A 182 6.16 23.38 -12.55
C PRO A 182 5.16 23.39 -13.71
N ASP A 183 5.65 23.24 -14.94
CA ASP A 183 4.85 23.19 -16.18
C ASP A 183 3.91 21.97 -16.26
N LEU A 184 4.23 20.89 -15.56
CA LEU A 184 3.43 19.67 -15.59
C LEU A 184 2.25 19.68 -14.61
N LEU A 185 2.24 20.57 -13.62
CA LEU A 185 1.18 20.59 -12.60
C LEU A 185 -0.07 21.34 -13.07
N HIS A 186 -1.21 20.65 -12.99
CA HIS A 186 -2.54 21.17 -13.35
C HIS A 186 -3.57 20.90 -12.26
#